data_AF-A0A7C5DW03-F1
#
_entry.id   AF-A0A7C5DW03-F1
#
_cell.length_a   1.000
_cell.length_b   1.000
_cell.length_c   1.000
_cell.angle_alpha   90.00
_cell.angle_beta   90.00
_cell.angle_gamma   90.00
#
_symmetry.space_group_name_H-M   'P 1'
#
loop_
_entity.id
_entity.type
_entity.pdbx_description
1 polymer ?
#
loop_
_entity_poly.entity_id
_entity_poly.type
_entity_poly.pdbx_seq_one_letter_code
_entity_poly.pdbx_strand_id
1 'polypeptide(L)'
;MTKRNKGFTLIELLVVIAIIGILAGIVVVSLGSARNKAKDTAIKADLASLRSAAELYAMNNDESYIGFCDDDTEGAGRAKSEIDSLNGDKDVNCYETATMWAAYAELNDGHTW
;
A
#
# COMPACT_ATOMS: atom_id res chain seq x y z
N MET A 1 -30.66 -21.57 49.80
CA MET A 1 -29.64 -22.22 48.94
C MET A 1 -28.59 -21.19 48.56
N THR A 2 -27.48 -21.10 49.31
CA THR A 2 -26.42 -20.10 49.07
C THR A 2 -25.51 -20.59 47.93
N LYS A 3 -25.51 -19.87 46.80
CA LYS A 3 -24.59 -20.14 45.70
C LYS A 3 -23.16 -19.90 46.19
N ARG A 4 -22.31 -20.93 46.16
CA ARG A 4 -20.86 -20.79 46.30
C ARG A 4 -20.33 -20.06 45.08
N ASN A 5 -19.86 -18.83 45.27
CA ASN A 5 -19.11 -18.12 44.25
C ASN A 5 -17.77 -18.85 44.06
N LYS A 6 -17.57 -19.45 42.87
CA LYS A 6 -16.27 -20.00 42.48
C LYS A 6 -15.36 -18.82 42.16
N GLY A 7 -14.29 -18.65 42.94
CA GLY A 7 -13.24 -17.67 42.66
C GLY A 7 -12.32 -18.18 41.55
N PHE A 8 -11.81 -17.25 40.73
CA PHE A 8 -10.78 -17.52 39.73
C PHE A 8 -9.45 -17.79 40.44
N THR A 9 -8.72 -18.83 40.04
CA THR A 9 -7.40 -19.11 40.61
C THR A 9 -6.33 -18.26 39.90
N LEU A 10 -5.26 -17.92 40.62
CA LEU A 10 -4.13 -17.18 40.05
C LEU A 10 -3.45 -17.95 38.90
N ILE A 11 -3.43 -19.28 38.97
CA ILE A 11 -2.85 -20.13 37.93
C ILE A 11 -3.68 -20.12 36.64
N GLU A 12 -5.01 -20.08 36.75
CA GLU A 12 -5.90 -19.92 35.59
C GLU A 12 -5.65 -18.59 34.89
N LEU A 13 -5.47 -17.50 35.65
CA LEU A 13 -5.16 -16.20 35.06
C LEU A 13 -3.78 -16.17 34.41
N LEU A 14 -2.78 -16.81 35.03
CA LEU A 14 -1.41 -16.87 34.53
C LEU A 14 -1.32 -17.62 33.19
N VAL A 15 -1.98 -18.77 33.07
CA VAL A 15 -1.98 -19.54 31.82
C VAL A 15 -2.66 -18.76 30.69
N VAL A 16 -3.73 -18.01 30.99
CA VAL A 16 -4.43 -17.21 29.97
C VAL A 16 -3.54 -16.11 29.40
N ILE A 17 -2.87 -15.32 30.25
CA ILE A 17 -1.99 -14.26 29.75
C ILE A 17 -0.77 -14.83 29.01
N ALA A 18 -0.30 -16.01 29.39
CA ALA A 18 0.77 -16.71 28.69
C ALA A 18 0.33 -17.10 27.25
N ILE A 19 -0.86 -17.66 27.09
CA ILE A 19 -1.41 -18.01 25.77
C ILE A 19 -1.64 -16.76 24.92
N ILE A 20 -2.23 -15.70 25.50
CA ILE A 20 -2.44 -14.41 24.80
C ILE A 20 -1.09 -13.84 24.33
N GLY A 21 -0.05 -13.91 25.16
CA GLY A 21 1.30 -13.44 24.79
C GLY A 21 1.88 -14.19 23.59
N ILE A 22 1.74 -15.52 23.55
CA ILE A 22 2.20 -16.33 22.42
C ILE A 22 1.45 -15.98 21.14
N LEU A 23 0.11 -15.91 21.21
CA LEU A 23 -0.73 -15.57 20.05
C LEU A 23 -0.44 -14.16 19.54
N ALA A 24 -0.30 -13.18 20.44
CA ALA A 24 0.04 -11.80 20.07
C ALA A 24 1.40 -11.70 19.36
N GLY A 25 2.40 -12.46 19.80
CA GLY A 25 3.72 -12.49 19.16
C GLY A 25 3.67 -12.95 17.70
N ILE A 26 2.91 -14.01 17.40
CA ILE A 26 2.76 -14.53 16.03
C ILE A 26 2.08 -13.50 15.12
N VAL A 27 1.02 -12.85 15.62
CA VAL A 27 0.25 -11.86 14.86
C VAL A 27 1.13 -10.68 14.43
N VAL A 28 1.97 -10.17 15.33
CA VAL A 28 2.85 -9.02 15.04
C VAL A 28 3.80 -9.32 13.88
N VAL A 29 4.41 -10.52 13.84
CA VAL A 29 5.31 -10.91 12.75
C VAL A 29 4.56 -11.05 11.42
N SER A 30 3.35 -11.62 11.43
CA SER A 30 2.54 -11.76 10.21
C SER A 30 2.01 -10.42 9.67
N LEU A 31 1.77 -9.44 10.53
CA LEU A 31 1.16 -8.18 10.14
C LEU A 31 2.12 -7.31 9.32
N GLY A 32 3.43 -7.35 9.63
CA GLY A 32 4.43 -6.61 8.87
C GLY A 32 4.49 -7.04 7.40
N SER A 33 4.52 -8.35 7.15
CA SER A 33 4.56 -8.90 5.80
C SER A 33 3.23 -8.69 5.04
N ALA A 34 2.09 -8.77 5.72
CA ALA A 34 0.79 -8.44 5.13
C ALA A 34 0.70 -6.97 4.70
N ARG A 35 1.21 -6.05 5.54
CA ARG A 35 1.22 -4.62 5.24
C ARG A 35 2.07 -4.28 4.01
N ASN A 36 3.24 -4.91 3.87
CA ASN A 36 4.09 -4.71 2.68
C ASN A 36 3.40 -5.20 1.40
N LYS A 37 2.76 -6.38 1.42
CA LYS A 37 1.98 -6.87 0.27
C LYS A 37 0.80 -5.97 -0.08
N ALA A 38 0.11 -5.41 0.93
CA ALA A 38 -0.97 -4.46 0.70
C ALA A 38 -0.46 -3.19 0.01
N LYS A 39 0.70 -2.67 0.45
CA LYS A 39 1.38 -1.54 -0.21
C LYS A 39 1.74 -1.85 -1.67
N ASP A 40 2.34 -3.02 -1.94
CA ASP A 40 2.67 -3.42 -3.32
C ASP A 40 1.42 -3.53 -4.21
N THR A 41 0.31 -3.98 -3.64
CA THR A 41 -0.96 -4.09 -4.36
C THR A 41 -1.55 -2.71 -4.68
N ALA A 42 -1.44 -1.75 -3.74
CA ALA A 42 -1.86 -0.37 -3.97
C ALA A 42 -1.07 0.28 -5.10
N ILE A 43 0.27 0.16 -5.08
CA ILE A 43 1.14 0.68 -6.14
C ILE A 43 0.71 0.18 -7.53
N LYS A 44 0.46 -1.13 -7.65
CA LYS A 44 0.03 -1.74 -8.91
C LYS A 44 -1.33 -1.22 -9.37
N ALA A 45 -2.25 -1.00 -8.44
CA ALA A 45 -3.58 -0.45 -8.75
C ALA A 45 -3.49 1.00 -9.22
N ASP A 46 -2.62 1.79 -8.60
CA ASP A 46 -2.39 3.20 -8.96
C ASP A 46 -1.75 3.30 -10.34
N LEU A 47 -0.69 2.53 -10.60
CA LEU A 47 -0.03 2.48 -11.92
C LEU A 47 -0.97 1.96 -13.02
N ALA A 48 -1.87 1.01 -12.71
CA ALA A 48 -2.90 0.58 -13.65
C ALA A 48 -3.92 1.70 -13.96
N SER A 49 -4.27 2.50 -12.94
CA SER A 49 -5.19 3.64 -13.08
C SER A 49 -4.56 4.77 -13.89
N LEU A 50 -3.25 4.97 -13.80
CA LEU A 50 -2.50 5.93 -14.62
C LEU A 50 -2.67 5.66 -16.10
N ARG A 51 -2.86 4.42 -16.52
CA ARG A 51 -3.08 4.11 -17.94
C ARG A 51 -4.31 4.83 -18.48
N SER A 52 -5.43 4.72 -17.78
CA SER A 52 -6.67 5.40 -18.19
C SER A 52 -6.52 6.92 -18.11
N ALA A 53 -5.81 7.42 -17.08
CA ALA A 53 -5.56 8.85 -16.93
C ALA A 53 -4.69 9.41 -18.05
N ALA A 54 -3.65 8.69 -18.48
CA ALA A 54 -2.77 9.10 -19.57
C ALA A 54 -3.53 9.21 -20.89
N GLU A 55 -4.39 8.23 -21.22
CA GLU A 55 -5.20 8.31 -22.43
C GLU A 55 -6.18 9.49 -22.39
N LEU A 56 -6.82 9.72 -21.23
CA LEU A 56 -7.70 10.87 -21.04
C LEU A 56 -6.94 12.20 -21.20
N TYR A 57 -5.73 12.28 -20.63
CA TYR A 57 -4.87 13.44 -20.73
C TYR A 57 -4.52 13.73 -22.19
N ALA A 58 -4.07 12.73 -22.95
CA ALA A 58 -3.73 12.90 -24.36
C ALA A 58 -4.94 13.33 -25.19
N MET A 59 -6.14 12.79 -24.92
CA MET A 59 -7.37 13.21 -25.58
C MET A 59 -7.69 14.69 -25.39
N ASN A 60 -7.29 15.28 -24.26
CA ASN A 60 -7.52 16.69 -23.94
C ASN A 60 -6.36 17.60 -24.38
N ASN A 61 -5.20 17.04 -24.72
CA ASN A 61 -3.96 17.77 -25.00
C ASN A 61 -3.40 17.41 -26.39
N ASP A 62 -4.21 17.57 -27.44
CA ASP A 62 -3.80 17.39 -28.84
C ASP A 62 -3.15 16.02 -29.14
N GLU A 63 -3.66 14.94 -28.52
CA GLU A 63 -3.12 13.58 -28.62
C GLU A 63 -1.68 13.46 -28.10
N SER A 64 -1.26 14.37 -27.23
CA SER A 64 0.09 14.44 -26.67
C SER A 64 0.14 14.04 -25.19
N TYR A 65 1.17 13.28 -24.82
CA TYR A 65 1.45 12.96 -23.42
C TYR A 65 2.43 13.94 -22.75
N ILE A 66 2.90 14.98 -23.44
CA ILE A 66 3.80 15.98 -22.82
C ILE A 66 3.08 16.71 -21.68
N GLY A 67 3.70 16.75 -20.50
CA GLY A 67 3.18 17.35 -19.29
C GLY A 67 2.40 16.39 -18.39
N PHE A 68 2.16 15.14 -18.80
CA PHE A 68 1.39 14.17 -18.02
C PHE A 68 2.11 13.74 -16.72
N CYS A 69 3.42 13.63 -16.75
CA CYS A 69 4.26 13.26 -15.62
C CYS A 69 4.41 14.41 -14.61
N ASP A 70 4.21 15.65 -15.06
CA ASP A 70 4.34 16.86 -14.24
C ASP A 70 3.00 17.33 -13.65
N ASP A 71 1.88 16.72 -14.05
CA ASP A 71 0.54 17.07 -13.58
C ASP A 71 0.19 16.34 -12.26
N ASP A 72 0.18 17.09 -11.16
CA ASP A 72 -0.18 16.61 -9.82
C ASP A 72 -1.69 16.37 -9.62
N THR A 73 -2.52 16.84 -10.55
CA THR A 73 -3.99 16.80 -10.45
C THR A 73 -4.63 15.68 -11.26
N GLU A 74 -4.14 15.45 -12.48
CA GLU A 74 -4.73 14.48 -13.42
C GLU A 74 -3.69 13.50 -14.00
N GLY A 75 -2.43 13.65 -13.61
CA GLY A 75 -1.30 12.91 -14.16
C GLY A 75 -0.62 11.92 -13.22
N ALA A 76 0.63 11.58 -13.55
CA ALA A 76 1.44 10.69 -12.72
C ALA A 76 1.85 11.32 -11.38
N GLY A 77 1.77 12.65 -11.24
CA GLY A 77 2.06 13.36 -10.00
C GLY A 77 1.15 12.96 -8.84
N ARG A 78 -0.12 12.63 -9.12
CA ARG A 78 -1.05 12.13 -8.10
C ARG A 78 -0.62 10.77 -7.55
N ALA A 79 -0.29 9.82 -8.45
CA ALA A 79 0.21 8.50 -8.06
C ALA A 79 1.55 8.60 -7.33
N LYS A 80 2.42 9.53 -7.74
CA LYS A 80 3.66 9.85 -7.03
C LYS A 80 3.38 10.29 -5.59
N SER A 81 2.47 11.25 -5.40
CA SER A 81 2.10 11.75 -4.07
C SER A 81 1.50 10.67 -3.16
N GLU A 82 0.69 9.77 -3.73
CA GLU A 82 0.02 8.70 -2.99
C GLU A 82 1.01 7.60 -2.59
N ILE A 83 1.89 7.20 -3.51
CA ILE A 83 2.91 6.18 -3.26
C ILE A 83 3.99 6.70 -2.30
N ASP A 84 4.40 7.97 -2.40
CA ASP A 84 5.33 8.60 -1.46
C ASP A 84 4.74 8.58 -0.03
N SER A 85 3.43 8.81 0.11
CA SER A 85 2.73 8.75 1.40
C SER A 85 2.61 7.33 1.98
N LEU A 86 2.54 6.31 1.12
CA LEU A 86 2.35 4.91 1.51
C LEU A 86 3.67 4.17 1.77
N ASN A 87 4.72 4.48 1.02
CA ASN A 87 6.00 3.75 1.05
C ASN A 87 7.17 4.54 1.62
N GLY A 88 7.06 5.85 1.77
CA GLY A 88 8.05 6.68 2.45
C GLY A 88 9.38 6.88 1.76
N ASP A 89 9.69 6.15 0.67
CA ASP A 89 10.95 6.27 -0.10
C ASP A 89 10.92 5.61 -1.50
N LYS A 90 9.78 5.08 -1.96
CA LYS A 90 9.69 4.36 -3.25
C LYS A 90 9.04 5.26 -4.28
N ASP A 91 9.86 6.00 -5.01
CA ASP A 91 9.38 6.92 -6.04
C ASP A 91 8.69 6.19 -7.20
N VAL A 92 7.52 6.68 -7.61
CA VAL A 92 7.01 6.45 -8.97
C VAL A 92 7.86 7.25 -9.93
N ASN A 93 8.44 6.55 -10.90
CA ASN A 93 9.14 7.16 -12.01
C ASN A 93 8.18 7.25 -13.19
N CYS A 94 8.14 8.41 -13.83
CA CYS A 94 7.32 8.66 -15.01
C CYS A 94 8.19 9.26 -16.11
N TYR A 95 8.00 8.77 -17.33
CA TYR A 95 8.66 9.25 -18.52
C TYR A 95 7.62 9.46 -19.60
N GLU A 96 7.81 10.50 -20.40
CA GLU A 96 6.87 10.88 -21.44
C GLU A 96 7.58 11.48 -22.64
N THR A 97 6.86 11.47 -23.75
CA THR A 97 7.17 12.14 -25.00
C THR A 97 5.83 12.55 -25.62
N ALA A 98 5.87 13.19 -26.79
CA ALA A 98 4.64 13.54 -27.48
C ALA A 98 3.74 12.34 -27.80
N THR A 99 4.29 11.14 -28.00
CA THR A 99 3.52 10.00 -28.53
C THR A 99 3.55 8.75 -27.65
N MET A 100 4.31 8.77 -26.56
CA MET A 100 4.41 7.64 -25.63
C MET A 100 4.65 8.14 -24.22
N TRP A 101 4.21 7.35 -23.26
CA TRP A 101 4.49 7.53 -21.85
C TRP A 101 4.78 6.17 -21.21
N ALA A 102 5.44 6.19 -20.06
CA ALA A 102 5.68 5.02 -19.23
C ALA A 102 5.79 5.46 -17.77
N ALA A 103 5.22 4.68 -16.86
CA ALA A 103 5.47 4.83 -15.43
C ALA A 103 5.81 3.48 -14.81
N TYR A 104 6.70 3.50 -13.83
CA TYR A 104 7.07 2.31 -13.06
C TYR A 104 7.42 2.67 -11.62
N ALA A 105 7.31 1.70 -10.72
CA ALA A 105 7.75 1.85 -9.34
C ALA A 105 8.40 0.56 -8.82
N GLU A 106 9.34 0.70 -7.88
CA GLU A 106 9.96 -0.44 -7.21
C GLU A 106 9.07 -0.92 -6.05
N LEU A 107 8.76 -2.20 -6.03
CA LEU A 107 7.97 -2.84 -4.98
C LEU A 107 8.84 -3.18 -3.76
N ASN A 108 8.22 -3.64 -2.68
CA ASN A 108 8.93 -4.06 -1.47
C ASN A 108 9.79 -5.32 -1.65
N ASP A 109 9.57 -6.09 -2.72
CA ASP A 109 10.38 -7.26 -3.09
C ASP A 109 11.61 -6.92 -3.97
N GLY A 110 11.77 -5.65 -4.35
CA GLY A 110 12.88 -5.17 -5.19
C GLY A 110 12.63 -5.32 -6.70
N HIS A 111 11.47 -5.82 -7.11
CA HIS A 111 11.08 -5.83 -8.53
C HIS A 111 10.39 -4.52 -8.91
N THR A 112 10.62 -4.06 -10.14
CA THR A 112 9.90 -2.93 -10.73
C THR A 112 8.65 -3.42 -11.45
N TRP A 113 7.55 -2.69 -11.29
CA TRP A 113 6.30 -2.92 -12.01
C TRP A 113 5.96 -1.73 -12.89
#